data_AF-D8GU57-F1
#
_entry.id   AF-D8GU57-F1
#
_cell.length_a   1.000
_cell.length_b   1.000
_cell.length_c   1.000
_cell.angle_alpha   90.00
_cell.angle_beta   90.00
_cell.angle_gamma   90.00
#
_symmetry.space_group_name_H-M   'P 1'
#
loop_
_entity.id
_entity.type
_entity.pdbx_description
1 polymer ?
#
loop_
_entity_poly.entity_id
_entity_poly.type
_entity_poly.pdbx_seq_one_letter_code
_entity_poly.pdbx_strand_id
1 'polypeptide(L)'
;MIDKYLVSNCLFIIDEFNYRFKGKDNTINKADLKILADKEFNESDIAIRLGYPFKHMAHFNFQGKACDIVVKSRDFIIEVKYLRNFKAKTKGQSFSNKLIWQDAFQKNYDWLCDEIKNGKKGHRAFVLGWFNAVERFSEIMQLGTGAGQFPDINNERLRLFPFLNHKANSSKTKDIFYMYKKAYEPLPIQIIGYDKDVVNCMFLGNQDDTFHFAMYW
;
A
#
# COMPACT_ATOMS: atom_id res chain seq x y z
N MET A 1 16.39 0.72 -12.80
CA MET A 1 15.37 1.50 -12.09
C MET A 1 14.62 0.52 -11.18
N ILE A 2 14.30 0.95 -9.97
CA ILE A 2 13.82 0.10 -8.87
C ILE A 2 12.47 -0.57 -9.16
N ASP A 3 11.63 0.13 -9.93
CA ASP A 3 10.30 -0.28 -10.39
C ASP A 3 10.29 -1.67 -11.04
N LYS A 4 11.20 -1.97 -11.97
CA LYS A 4 11.20 -3.26 -12.68
C LYS A 4 11.38 -4.46 -11.74
N TYR A 5 12.18 -4.30 -10.69
CA TYR A 5 12.39 -5.33 -9.69
C TYR A 5 11.15 -5.47 -8.81
N LEU A 6 10.63 -4.34 -8.32
CA LEU A 6 9.50 -4.32 -7.42
C LEU A 6 8.21 -4.81 -8.08
N VAL A 7 7.91 -4.40 -9.33
CA VAL A 7 6.72 -4.87 -10.06
C VAL A 7 6.74 -6.39 -10.17
N SER A 8 7.84 -6.97 -10.67
CA SER A 8 7.98 -8.42 -10.81
C SER A 8 7.79 -9.14 -9.47
N ASN A 9 8.44 -8.65 -8.41
CA ASN A 9 8.37 -9.26 -7.08
C ASN A 9 6.97 -9.15 -6.47
N CYS A 10 6.30 -8.00 -6.59
CA CYS A 10 4.94 -7.81 -6.14
C CYS A 10 3.98 -8.78 -6.84
N LEU A 11 4.12 -8.98 -8.16
CA LEU A 11 3.31 -9.94 -8.91
C LEU A 11 3.50 -11.36 -8.43
N PHE A 12 4.75 -11.81 -8.20
CA PHE A 12 5.02 -13.13 -7.63
C PHE A 12 4.41 -13.33 -6.24
N ILE A 13 4.42 -12.29 -5.40
CA ILE A 13 3.81 -12.35 -4.06
C ILE A 13 2.28 -12.45 -4.16
N ILE A 14 1.66 -11.69 -5.08
CA ILE A 14 0.22 -11.80 -5.35
C ILE A 14 -0.13 -13.22 -5.81
N ASP A 15 0.63 -13.78 -6.75
CA ASP A 15 0.43 -15.14 -7.25
C ASP A 15 0.62 -16.21 -6.16
N GLU A 16 1.63 -16.06 -5.29
CA GLU A 16 1.85 -16.93 -4.13
C GLU A 16 0.61 -16.95 -3.22
N PHE A 17 0.10 -15.77 -2.86
CA PHE A 17 -1.08 -15.67 -1.99
C PHE A 17 -2.35 -16.17 -2.68
N ASN A 18 -2.55 -15.86 -3.95
CA ASN A 18 -3.65 -16.39 -4.75
C ASN A 18 -3.62 -17.92 -4.77
N TYR A 19 -2.45 -18.53 -4.99
CA TYR A 19 -2.32 -19.99 -4.98
C TYR A 19 -2.61 -20.57 -3.60
N ARG A 20 -2.06 -19.97 -2.55
CA ARG A 20 -2.20 -20.45 -1.17
C ARG A 20 -3.63 -20.37 -0.63
N PHE A 21 -4.39 -19.35 -1.03
CA PHE A 21 -5.72 -19.05 -0.48
C PHE A 21 -6.87 -19.27 -1.47
N LYS A 22 -6.60 -19.87 -2.63
CA LYS A 22 -7.65 -20.42 -3.49
C LYS A 22 -8.41 -21.52 -2.75
N GLY A 23 -9.69 -21.28 -2.49
CA GLY A 23 -10.60 -22.29 -1.94
C GLY A 23 -10.88 -23.41 -2.95
N LYS A 24 -11.61 -24.44 -2.51
CA LYS A 24 -11.96 -25.62 -3.33
C LYS A 24 -12.76 -25.26 -4.60
N ASP A 25 -13.52 -24.16 -4.55
CA ASP A 25 -14.34 -23.66 -5.67
C ASP A 25 -13.68 -22.48 -6.41
N ASN A 26 -12.36 -22.29 -6.28
CA ASN A 26 -11.63 -21.10 -6.74
C ASN A 26 -12.14 -19.77 -6.13
N THR A 27 -12.91 -19.82 -5.05
CA THR A 27 -13.38 -18.63 -4.32
C THR A 27 -12.49 -18.36 -3.12
N ILE A 28 -12.27 -17.07 -2.86
CA ILE A 28 -11.47 -16.60 -1.74
C ILE A 28 -12.36 -16.47 -0.49
N ASN A 29 -12.00 -17.16 0.60
CA ASN A 29 -12.67 -16.96 1.88
C ASN A 29 -12.13 -15.68 2.57
N LYS A 30 -12.87 -14.57 2.44
CA LYS A 30 -12.50 -13.29 3.06
C LYS A 30 -12.35 -13.37 4.59
N ALA A 31 -13.06 -14.28 5.27
CA ALA A 31 -12.96 -14.41 6.73
C ALA A 31 -11.60 -14.98 7.15
N ASP A 32 -11.12 -16.01 6.47
CA ASP A 32 -9.81 -16.62 6.72
C ASP A 32 -8.68 -15.65 6.37
N LEU A 33 -8.81 -14.95 5.24
CA LEU A 33 -7.90 -13.88 4.88
C LEU A 33 -7.84 -12.77 5.92
N LYS A 34 -8.98 -12.43 6.51
CA LYS A 34 -9.04 -11.42 7.56
C LYS A 34 -8.31 -11.87 8.82
N ILE A 35 -8.39 -13.15 9.18
CA ILE A 35 -7.64 -13.74 10.31
C ILE A 35 -6.13 -13.67 10.04
N LEU A 36 -5.69 -14.13 8.87
CA LEU A 36 -4.31 -14.05 8.43
C LEU A 36 -3.79 -12.62 8.49
N ALA A 37 -4.53 -11.69 7.88
CA ALA A 37 -4.20 -10.29 7.83
C ALA A 37 -4.03 -9.67 9.23
N ASP A 38 -4.84 -10.11 10.20
CA ASP A 38 -4.85 -9.51 11.54
C ASP A 38 -3.85 -10.11 12.51
N LYS A 39 -3.49 -11.39 12.34
CA LYS A 39 -2.79 -12.16 13.38
C LYS A 39 -1.49 -12.79 12.92
N GLU A 40 -1.37 -13.14 11.65
CA GLU A 40 -0.31 -14.02 11.15
C GLU A 40 0.63 -13.34 10.16
N PHE A 41 0.29 -12.12 9.73
CA PHE A 41 1.08 -11.36 8.76
C PHE A 41 1.45 -9.97 9.29
N ASN A 42 2.66 -9.53 8.97
CA ASN A 42 3.18 -8.23 9.37
C ASN A 42 4.02 -7.56 8.27
N GLU A 43 4.53 -6.36 8.56
CA GLU A 43 5.32 -5.55 7.63
C GLU A 43 6.65 -6.20 7.24
N SER A 44 7.31 -6.89 8.18
CA SER A 44 8.56 -7.61 7.91
C SER A 44 8.35 -8.77 6.93
N ASP A 45 7.18 -9.42 6.94
CA ASP A 45 6.86 -10.47 5.97
C ASP A 45 6.82 -9.95 4.53
N ILE A 46 6.36 -8.71 4.32
CA ILE A 46 6.38 -8.04 3.03
C ILE A 46 7.81 -7.66 2.67
N ALA A 47 8.52 -7.00 3.60
CA ALA A 47 9.87 -6.53 3.36
C ALA A 47 10.81 -7.68 2.97
N ILE A 48 10.76 -8.81 3.70
CA ILE A 48 11.54 -10.02 3.37
C ILE A 48 11.19 -10.50 1.97
N ARG A 49 9.90 -10.64 1.61
CA ARG A 49 9.49 -11.12 0.29
C ARG A 49 9.95 -10.20 -0.85
N LEU A 50 9.83 -8.89 -0.67
CA LEU A 50 10.29 -7.90 -1.65
C LEU A 50 11.82 -7.89 -1.77
N GLY A 51 12.52 -8.08 -0.66
CA GLY A 51 13.99 -8.03 -0.59
C GLY A 51 14.68 -9.34 -0.99
N TYR A 52 14.01 -10.48 -0.85
CA TYR A 52 14.59 -11.82 -1.05
C TYR A 52 15.26 -12.00 -2.43
N PRO A 53 14.73 -11.48 -3.54
CA PRO A 53 15.37 -11.61 -4.85
C PRO A 53 16.73 -10.91 -4.96
N PHE A 54 17.01 -9.93 -4.11
CA PHE A 54 18.34 -9.30 -4.02
C PHE A 54 19.36 -10.16 -3.23
N LYS A 55 18.90 -11.22 -2.55
CA LYS A 55 19.74 -12.16 -1.79
C LYS A 55 20.69 -11.43 -0.83
N HIS A 56 21.98 -11.74 -0.89
CA HIS A 56 23.03 -11.15 -0.07
C HIS A 56 23.28 -9.65 -0.32
N MET A 57 22.68 -9.07 -1.37
CA MET A 57 22.81 -7.63 -1.66
C MET A 57 21.84 -6.77 -0.83
N ALA A 58 20.79 -7.36 -0.25
CA ALA A 58 19.83 -6.66 0.58
C ALA A 58 20.22 -6.67 2.05
N HIS A 59 20.16 -5.50 2.68
CA HIS A 59 20.20 -5.32 4.12
C HIS A 59 18.81 -4.94 4.62
N PHE A 60 18.34 -5.64 5.65
CA PHE A 60 17.02 -5.42 6.24
C PHE A 60 17.14 -4.67 7.58
N ASN A 61 16.35 -3.61 7.75
CA ASN A 61 16.34 -2.79 8.96
C ASN A 61 14.98 -2.86 9.68
N PHE A 62 14.80 -3.82 10.59
CA PHE A 62 13.54 -3.95 11.34
C PHE A 62 13.51 -3.16 12.67
N GLN A 63 14.55 -2.36 12.95
CA GLN A 63 14.71 -1.65 14.24
C GLN A 63 14.09 -0.24 14.24
N GLY A 64 13.10 0.03 13.39
CA GLY A 64 12.32 1.28 13.41
C GLY A 64 13.04 2.52 12.86
N LYS A 65 14.20 2.34 12.22
CA LYS A 65 14.77 3.35 11.32
C LYS A 65 14.11 3.15 9.96
N ALA A 66 13.64 4.23 9.33
CA ALA A 66 13.22 4.20 7.93
C ALA A 66 14.32 3.54 7.07
N CYS A 67 13.96 3.02 5.90
CA CYS A 67 14.78 2.20 5.00
C CYS A 67 14.73 0.70 5.33
N ASP A 68 13.55 0.08 5.26
CA ASP A 68 13.35 -1.35 5.54
C ASP A 68 14.27 -2.27 4.71
N ILE A 69 14.48 -1.94 3.43
CA ILE A 69 15.35 -2.71 2.52
C ILE A 69 16.35 -1.77 1.86
N VAL A 70 17.65 -2.07 2.01
CA VAL A 70 18.74 -1.29 1.40
C VAL A 70 19.59 -2.19 0.53
N VAL A 71 19.72 -1.85 -0.75
CA VAL A 71 20.58 -2.55 -1.72
C VAL A 71 21.67 -1.59 -2.20
N LYS A 72 22.75 -1.49 -1.42
CA LYS A 72 23.81 -0.48 -1.61
C LYS A 72 24.45 -0.54 -3.00
N SER A 73 24.66 -1.74 -3.52
CA SER A 73 25.26 -1.99 -4.85
C SER A 73 24.42 -1.47 -6.02
N ARG A 74 23.16 -1.10 -5.79
CA ARG A 74 22.25 -0.50 -6.79
C ARG A 74 21.78 0.90 -6.39
N ASP A 75 22.25 1.43 -5.26
CA ASP A 75 21.69 2.62 -4.60
C ASP A 75 20.17 2.51 -4.46
N PHE A 76 19.64 1.36 -4.03
CA PHE A 76 18.20 1.23 -3.77
C PHE A 76 17.89 1.31 -2.28
N ILE A 77 16.83 2.06 -1.95
CA ILE A 77 16.23 2.09 -0.63
C ILE A 77 14.72 1.95 -0.78
N ILE A 78 14.15 0.98 -0.08
CA ILE A 78 12.72 0.67 -0.12
C ILE A 78 12.19 0.75 1.30
N GLU A 79 11.13 1.52 1.46
CA GLU A 79 10.31 1.58 2.66
C GLU A 79 9.00 0.82 2.42
N VAL A 80 8.54 0.08 3.41
CA VAL A 80 7.38 -0.81 3.29
C VAL A 80 6.37 -0.48 4.37
N LYS A 81 5.09 -0.46 4.00
CA LYS A 81 4.00 -0.37 4.97
C LYS A 81 2.98 -1.47 4.76
N TYR A 82 2.64 -2.16 5.83
CA TYR A 82 1.51 -3.08 5.84
C TYR A 82 0.24 -2.40 6.35
N LEU A 83 -0.81 -2.37 5.52
CA LEU A 83 -2.09 -1.78 5.88
C LEU A 83 -3.11 -2.85 6.29
N ARG A 84 -3.78 -2.60 7.41
CA ARG A 84 -4.91 -3.39 7.90
C ARG A 84 -5.75 -2.60 8.88
N ASN A 85 -6.97 -3.06 9.10
CA ASN A 85 -7.84 -2.58 10.17
C ASN A 85 -7.94 -3.56 11.31
N PHE A 86 -8.31 -3.04 12.47
CA PHE A 86 -8.36 -3.79 13.71
C PHE A 86 -9.80 -3.80 14.21
N LYS A 87 -10.20 -4.87 14.90
CA LYS A 87 -11.46 -4.85 15.65
C LYS A 87 -11.43 -3.70 16.67
N ALA A 88 -12.44 -2.85 16.63
CA ALA A 88 -12.63 -1.78 17.59
C ALA A 88 -12.97 -2.36 18.97
N LYS A 89 -12.53 -1.69 20.04
CA LYS A 89 -12.86 -2.06 21.43
C LYS A 89 -14.25 -1.56 21.84
N THR A 90 -15.27 -1.73 21.00
CA THR A 90 -16.66 -1.32 21.28
C THR A 90 -17.59 -2.53 21.22
N LYS A 91 -18.73 -2.46 21.94
CA LYS A 91 -19.76 -3.51 21.91
C LYS A 91 -20.41 -3.54 20.50
N GLY A 92 -19.89 -4.39 19.61
CA GLY A 92 -20.38 -4.59 18.23
C GLY A 92 -19.28 -5.05 17.27
N GLN A 93 -19.63 -5.52 16.06
CA GLN A 93 -18.66 -5.79 14.99
C GLN A 93 -18.22 -4.48 14.31
N SER A 94 -17.47 -3.64 15.01
CA SER A 94 -16.88 -2.43 14.44
C SER A 94 -15.37 -2.61 14.24
N PHE A 95 -14.84 -2.08 13.13
CA PHE A 95 -13.41 -2.09 12.83
C PHE A 95 -12.91 -0.65 12.77
N SER A 96 -11.68 -0.42 13.24
CA SER A 96 -11.02 0.87 13.16
C SER A 96 -9.62 0.77 12.58
N ASN A 97 -9.22 1.83 11.88
CA ASN A 97 -7.89 1.99 11.33
C ASN A 97 -7.00 2.47 12.49
N LYS A 98 -6.22 1.58 13.09
CA LYS A 98 -5.30 1.98 14.19
C LYS A 98 -4.16 2.84 13.68
N LEU A 99 -3.71 2.61 12.45
CA LEU A 99 -2.61 3.39 11.88
C LEU A 99 -3.15 4.77 11.52
N ILE A 100 -2.60 5.78 12.19
CA ILE A 100 -2.88 7.18 11.89
C ILE A 100 -2.27 7.53 10.53
N TRP A 101 -2.92 8.43 9.78
CA TRP A 101 -2.46 8.90 8.47
C TRP A 101 -0.94 9.20 8.42
N GLN A 102 -0.44 9.84 9.49
CA GLN A 102 0.96 10.24 9.59
C GLN A 102 1.92 9.06 9.48
N ASP A 103 1.66 8.00 10.25
CA ASP A 103 2.53 6.82 10.36
C ASP A 103 2.25 5.80 9.25
N ALA A 104 1.00 5.75 8.77
CA ALA A 104 0.59 4.84 7.71
C ALA A 104 1.11 5.26 6.34
N PHE A 105 1.30 6.57 6.12
CA PHE A 105 1.56 7.11 4.80
C PHE A 105 2.43 8.37 4.79
N GLN A 106 1.98 9.45 5.44
CA GLN A 106 2.53 10.80 5.22
C GLN A 106 4.06 10.87 5.40
N LYS A 107 4.57 10.36 6.52
CA LYS A 107 6.01 10.43 6.84
C LYS A 107 6.88 9.79 5.75
N ASN A 108 6.46 8.62 5.26
CA ASN A 108 7.21 7.86 4.27
C ASN A 108 7.03 8.43 2.86
N TYR A 109 5.86 8.98 2.56
CA TYR A 109 5.62 9.69 1.31
C TYR A 109 6.41 11.00 1.22
N ASP A 110 6.49 11.77 2.32
CA ASP A 110 7.28 13.00 2.39
C ASP A 110 8.78 12.70 2.23
N TRP A 111 9.28 11.66 2.90
CA TRP A 111 10.64 11.17 2.70
C TRP A 111 10.93 10.85 1.22
N LEU A 112 10.03 10.12 0.56
CA LEU A 112 10.19 9.80 -0.86
C LEU A 112 10.22 11.07 -1.73
N CYS A 113 9.33 12.03 -1.47
CA CYS A 113 9.29 13.30 -2.18
C CYS A 113 10.63 14.06 -2.04
N ASP A 114 11.18 14.12 -0.83
CA ASP A 114 12.46 14.81 -0.59
C ASP A 114 13.63 14.11 -1.27
N GLU A 115 13.67 12.78 -1.25
CA GLU A 115 14.67 12.02 -2.00
C GLU A 115 14.57 12.26 -3.52
N ILE A 116 13.35 12.32 -4.08
CA ILE A 116 13.15 12.65 -5.50
C ILE A 116 13.65 14.05 -5.81
N LYS A 117 13.32 15.05 -4.97
CA LYS A 117 13.84 16.43 -5.12
C LYS A 117 15.38 16.48 -5.10
N ASN A 118 16.00 15.57 -4.37
CA ASN A 118 17.46 15.38 -4.28
C ASN A 118 18.05 14.49 -5.41
N GLY A 119 17.28 14.21 -6.46
CA GLY A 119 17.75 13.48 -7.64
C GLY A 119 17.78 11.96 -7.48
N LYS A 120 17.09 11.39 -6.48
CA LYS A 120 17.04 9.94 -6.22
C LYS A 120 15.80 9.24 -6.81
N LYS A 121 15.13 9.86 -7.78
CA LYS A 121 14.01 9.25 -8.50
C LYS A 121 14.41 7.90 -9.12
N GLY A 122 13.54 6.90 -8.98
CA GLY A 122 13.80 5.55 -9.49
C GLY A 122 14.86 4.75 -8.72
N HIS A 123 15.37 5.29 -7.60
CA HIS A 123 16.31 4.66 -6.66
C HIS A 123 15.71 4.55 -5.25
N ARG A 124 14.58 5.19 -5.00
CA ARG A 124 13.82 5.11 -3.77
C ARG A 124 12.44 4.58 -4.07
N ALA A 125 11.86 3.82 -3.15
CA ALA A 125 10.48 3.42 -3.26
C ALA A 125 9.81 3.39 -1.90
N PHE A 126 8.51 3.70 -1.91
CA PHE A 126 7.62 3.46 -0.79
C PHE A 126 6.52 2.48 -1.25
N VAL A 127 6.40 1.35 -0.57
CA VAL A 127 5.50 0.26 -0.97
C VAL A 127 4.46 0.00 0.11
N LEU A 128 3.19 0.13 -0.24
CA LEU A 128 2.07 -0.30 0.58
C LEU A 128 1.64 -1.69 0.15
N GLY A 129 1.39 -2.58 1.11
CA GLY A 129 0.77 -3.88 0.87
C GLY A 129 -0.40 -4.12 1.81
N TRP A 130 -1.44 -4.82 1.32
CA TRP A 130 -2.58 -5.23 2.13
C TRP A 130 -3.31 -6.43 1.53
N PHE A 131 -3.93 -7.23 2.40
CA PHE A 131 -4.85 -8.28 1.95
C PHE A 131 -6.16 -7.66 1.46
N ASN A 132 -6.73 -8.25 0.40
CA ASN A 132 -8.06 -7.95 -0.11
C ASN A 132 -9.17 -8.58 0.78
N ALA A 133 -9.04 -8.36 2.09
CA ALA A 133 -9.90 -8.89 3.14
C ALA A 133 -10.92 -7.87 3.66
N VAL A 134 -10.97 -6.69 3.04
CA VAL A 134 -11.84 -5.56 3.40
C VAL A 134 -12.68 -5.16 2.20
N GLU A 135 -13.82 -4.52 2.42
CA GLU A 135 -14.72 -4.16 1.32
C GLU A 135 -14.27 -2.89 0.58
N ARG A 136 -13.52 -2.02 1.26
CA ARG A 136 -13.08 -0.74 0.69
C ARG A 136 -11.75 -0.28 1.26
N PHE A 137 -10.94 0.41 0.46
CA PHE A 137 -9.63 0.91 0.91
C PHE A 137 -9.73 1.89 2.09
N SER A 138 -10.82 2.66 2.20
CA SER A 138 -11.04 3.56 3.33
C SER A 138 -11.21 2.84 4.67
N GLU A 139 -11.44 1.52 4.67
CA GLU A 139 -11.40 0.70 5.88
C GLU A 139 -9.99 0.42 6.37
N ILE A 140 -8.94 0.68 5.60
CA ILE A 140 -7.55 0.43 6.02
C ILE A 140 -6.65 1.66 5.93
N MET A 141 -7.13 2.73 5.27
CA MET A 141 -6.45 4.02 5.17
C MET A 141 -7.35 5.19 5.58
N GLN A 142 -6.81 6.16 6.31
CA GLN A 142 -7.54 7.32 6.82
C GLN A 142 -7.76 8.40 5.75
N LEU A 143 -8.70 8.17 4.83
CA LEU A 143 -9.02 9.08 3.72
C LEU A 143 -10.05 10.17 4.06
N GLY A 144 -10.50 10.27 5.31
CA GLY A 144 -11.50 11.25 5.75
C GLY A 144 -10.91 12.54 6.34
N THR A 145 -11.72 13.60 6.41
CA THR A 145 -11.38 14.87 7.08
C THR A 145 -11.56 14.84 8.60
N GLY A 146 -12.33 13.88 9.13
CA GLY A 146 -12.67 13.82 10.55
C GLY A 146 -12.95 12.40 11.06
N ALA A 147 -13.46 12.34 12.29
CA ALA A 147 -13.82 11.09 12.95
C ALA A 147 -15.20 10.58 12.50
N GLY A 148 -15.47 9.28 12.74
CA GLY A 148 -16.72 8.62 12.40
C GLY A 148 -16.53 7.44 11.45
N GLN A 149 -17.61 6.71 11.20
CA GLN A 149 -17.56 5.50 10.36
C GLN A 149 -17.34 5.84 8.88
N PHE A 150 -17.97 6.92 8.40
CA PHE A 150 -17.92 7.37 7.02
C PHE A 150 -17.78 8.90 6.95
N PRO A 151 -16.62 9.46 7.36
CA PRO A 151 -16.38 10.91 7.27
C PRO A 151 -16.43 11.40 5.82
N ASP A 152 -16.45 12.73 5.65
CA ASP A 152 -16.26 13.33 4.33
C ASP A 152 -14.86 13.07 3.80
N ILE A 153 -14.74 12.89 2.49
CA ILE A 153 -13.50 12.60 1.78
C ILE A 153 -12.54 13.77 1.91
N ASN A 154 -11.31 13.48 2.30
CA ASN A 154 -10.20 14.40 2.21
C ASN A 154 -9.56 14.29 0.82
N ASN A 155 -9.87 15.26 -0.06
CA ASN A 155 -9.37 15.27 -1.45
C ASN A 155 -7.85 15.37 -1.54
N GLU A 156 -7.20 16.04 -0.57
CA GLU A 156 -5.74 16.13 -0.49
C GLU A 156 -5.07 14.77 -0.23
N ARG A 157 -5.75 13.90 0.52
CA ARG A 157 -5.28 12.51 0.73
C ARG A 157 -5.67 11.61 -0.43
N LEU A 158 -6.91 11.74 -0.92
CA LEU A 158 -7.42 10.87 -2.00
C LEU A 158 -6.58 10.98 -3.27
N ARG A 159 -6.14 12.20 -3.64
CA ARG A 159 -5.30 12.41 -4.83
C ARG A 159 -3.96 11.69 -4.81
N LEU A 160 -3.50 11.25 -3.64
CA LEU A 160 -2.25 10.47 -3.47
C LEU A 160 -2.46 8.97 -3.78
N PHE A 161 -3.68 8.56 -4.10
CA PHE A 161 -4.05 7.21 -4.51
C PHE A 161 -4.80 7.27 -5.85
N PRO A 162 -4.10 7.47 -6.98
CA PRO A 162 -4.70 7.73 -8.29
C PRO A 162 -5.48 6.53 -8.89
N PHE A 163 -5.40 5.39 -8.22
CA PHE A 163 -6.17 4.17 -8.45
C PHE A 163 -7.50 4.12 -7.67
N LEU A 164 -7.83 5.15 -6.90
CA LEU A 164 -9.12 5.29 -6.21
C LEU A 164 -9.98 6.35 -6.88
N ASN A 165 -11.30 6.17 -6.77
CA ASN A 165 -12.29 7.19 -7.14
C ASN A 165 -13.49 7.07 -6.20
N HIS A 166 -14.46 7.97 -6.32
CA HIS A 166 -15.70 7.95 -5.56
C HIS A 166 -16.91 8.23 -6.45
N LYS A 167 -18.10 7.88 -5.97
CA LYS A 167 -19.34 8.20 -6.69
C LYS A 167 -19.48 9.72 -6.84
N ALA A 168 -19.84 10.18 -8.03
CA ALA A 168 -19.98 11.62 -8.34
C ALA A 168 -20.93 12.36 -7.37
N ASN A 169 -21.96 11.67 -6.89
CA ASN A 169 -22.97 12.25 -6.01
C ASN A 169 -22.71 11.99 -4.51
N SER A 170 -21.48 11.62 -4.13
CA SER A 170 -21.13 11.36 -2.73
C SER A 170 -19.81 12.01 -2.34
N SER A 171 -19.81 12.62 -1.16
CA SER A 171 -18.61 13.11 -0.47
C SER A 171 -18.13 12.15 0.61
N LYS A 172 -18.67 10.94 0.74
CA LYS A 172 -18.42 10.04 1.88
C LYS A 172 -17.40 8.97 1.57
N THR A 173 -16.52 8.67 2.53
CA THR A 173 -15.45 7.66 2.36
C THR A 173 -15.95 6.23 2.09
N LYS A 174 -17.22 5.92 2.42
CA LYS A 174 -17.85 4.63 2.08
C LYS A 174 -18.05 4.42 0.58
N ASP A 175 -18.13 5.50 -0.18
CA ASP A 175 -18.40 5.49 -1.61
C ASP A 175 -17.11 5.55 -2.44
N ILE A 176 -15.94 5.43 -1.79
CA ILE A 176 -14.65 5.24 -2.45
C ILE A 176 -14.55 3.81 -2.96
N PHE A 177 -14.11 3.64 -4.21
CA PHE A 177 -13.90 2.35 -4.85
C PHE A 177 -12.58 2.32 -5.63
N TYR A 178 -12.10 1.11 -5.91
CA TYR A 178 -10.91 0.87 -6.73
C TYR A 178 -11.21 1.05 -8.22
N MET A 179 -10.33 1.74 -8.92
CA MET A 179 -10.28 1.79 -10.37
C MET A 179 -9.35 0.69 -10.90
N TYR A 180 -9.75 -0.58 -10.80
CA TYR A 180 -8.94 -1.72 -11.28
C TYR A 180 -8.47 -1.60 -12.73
N LYS A 181 -9.20 -0.87 -13.59
CA LYS A 181 -8.79 -0.56 -14.97
C LYS A 181 -7.49 0.24 -15.07
N LYS A 182 -7.07 0.91 -14.00
CA LYS A 182 -5.80 1.65 -13.90
C LYS A 182 -4.69 0.85 -13.21
N ALA A 183 -4.96 -0.41 -12.85
CA ALA A 183 -3.93 -1.26 -12.27
C ALA A 183 -2.81 -1.53 -13.30
N TYR A 184 -1.61 -1.79 -12.81
CA TYR A 184 -0.41 -2.09 -13.61
C TYR A 184 0.09 -0.94 -14.50
N GLU A 185 -0.51 0.24 -14.39
CA GLU A 185 -0.09 1.45 -15.08
C GLU A 185 0.60 2.43 -14.11
N PRO A 186 1.75 3.03 -14.49
CA PRO A 186 2.35 4.09 -13.70
C PRO A 186 1.56 5.39 -13.86
N LEU A 187 1.03 5.92 -12.75
CA LEU A 187 0.26 7.15 -12.68
C LEU A 187 1.06 8.23 -11.95
N PRO A 188 1.30 9.40 -12.58
CA PRO A 188 2.08 10.47 -11.95
C PRO A 188 1.28 11.20 -10.87
N ILE A 189 1.96 11.55 -9.78
CA ILE A 189 1.45 12.38 -8.69
C ILE A 189 2.36 13.60 -8.54
N GLN A 190 1.79 14.79 -8.68
CA GLN A 190 2.54 16.04 -8.56
C GLN A 190 3.05 16.24 -7.13
N ILE A 191 4.34 16.58 -7.00
CA ILE A 191 4.91 17.03 -5.73
C ILE A 191 4.55 18.50 -5.54
N ILE A 192 3.90 18.84 -4.43
CA ILE A 192 3.49 20.22 -4.14
C ILE A 192 4.74 21.11 -4.03
N GLY A 193 4.73 22.24 -4.74
CA GLY A 193 5.83 23.21 -4.71
C GLY A 193 7.09 22.76 -5.44
N TYR A 194 7.01 21.71 -6.26
CA TYR A 194 8.13 21.22 -7.06
C TYR A 194 7.65 20.80 -8.46
N ASP A 195 8.23 21.40 -9.50
CA ASP A 195 7.76 21.31 -10.90
C ASP A 195 8.65 20.43 -11.79
N LYS A 196 9.82 20.01 -11.31
CA LYS A 196 10.81 19.25 -12.11
C LYS A 196 10.49 17.77 -12.23
N ASP A 197 9.94 17.16 -11.18
CA ASP A 197 9.58 15.75 -11.15
C ASP A 197 8.25 15.49 -10.44
N VAL A 198 7.78 14.25 -10.61
CA VAL A 198 6.57 13.67 -10.02
C VAL A 198 6.93 12.38 -9.30
N VAL A 199 6.11 11.99 -8.32
CA VAL A 199 6.12 10.63 -7.78
C VAL A 199 5.33 9.74 -8.73
N ASN A 200 5.87 8.61 -9.16
CA ASN A 200 5.06 7.63 -9.88
C ASN A 200 4.35 6.73 -8.87
N CYS A 201 3.06 6.44 -9.10
CA CYS A 201 2.30 5.47 -8.33
C CYS A 201 1.80 4.36 -9.24
N MET A 202 1.95 3.10 -8.83
CA MET A 202 1.38 1.95 -9.53
C MET A 202 0.63 1.08 -8.54
N PHE A 203 -0.65 0.85 -8.83
CA PHE A 203 -1.47 -0.12 -8.14
C PHE A 203 -1.32 -1.48 -8.80
N LEU A 204 -1.06 -2.52 -8.01
CA LEU A 204 -0.88 -3.89 -8.48
C LEU A 204 -1.92 -4.77 -7.80
N GLY A 205 -2.89 -5.24 -8.58
CA GLY A 205 -3.96 -6.09 -8.10
C GLY A 205 -5.24 -5.96 -8.93
N ASN A 206 -6.04 -7.02 -8.88
CA ASN A 206 -7.36 -7.15 -9.47
C ASN A 206 -8.40 -7.46 -8.39
N GLN A 207 -9.69 -7.40 -8.77
CA GLN A 207 -10.79 -7.62 -7.83
C GLN A 207 -10.73 -8.97 -7.11
N ASP A 208 -10.24 -10.00 -7.80
CA ASP A 208 -10.16 -11.38 -7.31
C ASP A 208 -8.79 -11.73 -6.73
N ASP A 209 -7.87 -10.76 -6.63
CA ASP A 209 -6.58 -11.00 -6.01
C ASP A 209 -6.71 -11.02 -4.48
N THR A 210 -5.89 -11.86 -3.86
CA THR A 210 -5.85 -12.09 -2.41
C THR A 210 -5.11 -10.95 -1.70
N PHE A 211 -4.16 -10.33 -2.39
CA PHE A 211 -3.28 -9.30 -1.88
C PHE A 211 -3.12 -8.20 -2.92
N HIS A 212 -2.96 -6.98 -2.46
CA HIS A 212 -2.76 -5.81 -3.31
C HIS A 212 -1.50 -5.06 -2.88
N PHE A 213 -0.89 -4.37 -3.85
CA PHE A 213 0.16 -3.40 -3.59
C PHE A 213 -0.17 -2.04 -4.19
N ALA A 214 0.35 -0.98 -3.56
CA ALA A 214 0.56 0.31 -4.19
C ALA A 214 2.02 0.71 -4.01
N MET A 215 2.72 0.93 -5.12
CA MET A 215 4.14 1.29 -5.13
C MET A 215 4.30 2.75 -5.55
N TYR A 216 5.19 3.46 -4.88
CA TYR A 216 5.56 4.85 -5.15
C TYR A 216 7.08 4.95 -5.38
N TRP A 217 7.56 5.66 -6.42
CA TRP A 217 9.00 5.79 -6.74
C TRP A 217 9.36 7.00 -7.62
#